data_AF-A0A1F9EBY8-F1
#
_entry.id   AF-A0A1F9EBY8-F1
#
_cell.length_a   1.000
_cell.length_b   1.000
_cell.length_c   1.000
_cell.angle_alpha   90.00
_cell.angle_beta   90.00
_cell.angle_gamma   90.00
#
_symmetry.space_group_name_H-M   'P 1'
#
loop_
_entity.id
_entity.type
_entity.pdbx_description
1 polymer ?
#
loop_
_entity_poly.entity_id
_entity_poly.type
_entity_poly.pdbx_seq_one_letter_code
_entity_poly.pdbx_strand_id
1 'polypeptide(L)'
;MPKPSAYRTVFRPHFLTFKLKTPGTRIAYSATMGKYATHYTDEELNAITEQWLKDKSCIDREMEGLYLPDIDRAYIPYLHNKNLQALFRYAIYLYHFGVKTGEFIFYRDEQELVSKVYERIKSNGYYDRSKEFEKKVRVRLGNAVKRQSYRKYKKS
;
A
#
# COMPACT_ATOMS: atom_id res chain seq x y z
N MET A 1 9.56 -4.48 -48.72
CA MET A 1 9.26 -4.94 -47.33
C MET A 1 9.73 -6.39 -47.18
N PRO A 2 10.07 -6.94 -45.99
CA PRO A 2 10.15 -6.35 -44.64
C PRO A 2 11.47 -6.60 -43.83
N LYS A 3 11.74 -5.63 -42.93
CA LYS A 3 12.37 -5.59 -41.58
C LYS A 3 13.37 -6.68 -41.10
N PRO A 4 14.49 -6.29 -40.44
CA PRO A 4 15.14 -7.14 -39.47
C PRO A 4 14.48 -7.06 -38.08
N SER A 5 14.39 -8.26 -37.51
CA SER A 5 13.93 -8.71 -36.20
C SER A 5 14.07 -7.75 -35.02
N ALA A 6 12.95 -7.56 -34.32
CA ALA A 6 12.89 -6.92 -33.01
C ALA A 6 13.30 -7.91 -31.92
N TYR A 7 14.53 -7.81 -31.42
CA TYR A 7 14.87 -8.35 -30.11
C TYR A 7 14.34 -7.40 -29.03
N ARG A 8 13.04 -7.50 -28.76
CA ARG A 8 12.43 -6.95 -27.56
C ARG A 8 12.42 -8.09 -26.53
N THR A 9 13.53 -8.28 -25.85
CA THR A 9 13.59 -9.06 -24.60
C THR A 9 12.74 -8.31 -23.58
N VAL A 10 11.45 -8.61 -23.59
CA VAL A 10 10.53 -8.21 -22.53
C VAL A 10 10.96 -9.01 -21.31
N PHE A 11 11.71 -8.36 -20.41
CA PHE A 11 11.85 -8.81 -19.03
C PHE A 11 10.43 -8.90 -18.44
N ARG A 12 9.82 -10.08 -18.56
CA ARG A 12 8.71 -10.48 -17.70
C ARG A 12 9.37 -10.88 -16.38
N PRO A 13 9.24 -10.11 -15.28
CA PRO A 13 9.58 -10.66 -14.00
C PRO A 13 8.71 -11.91 -13.81
N HIS A 14 9.36 -13.07 -13.71
CA HIS A 14 8.74 -14.28 -13.19
C HIS A 14 8.26 -13.95 -11.79
N PHE A 15 6.98 -13.62 -11.67
CA PHE A 15 6.28 -13.62 -10.41
C PHE A 15 6.36 -15.04 -9.88
N LEU A 16 7.25 -15.29 -8.93
CA LEU A 16 7.11 -16.39 -7.99
C LEU A 16 5.76 -16.17 -7.31
N THR A 17 4.73 -16.82 -7.84
CA THR A 17 3.42 -16.95 -7.22
C THR A 17 3.59 -17.87 -6.03
N PHE A 18 4.18 -17.36 -4.95
CA PHE A 18 4.02 -17.96 -3.64
C PHE A 18 2.52 -17.91 -3.33
N LYS A 19 1.82 -19.02 -3.60
CA LYS A 19 0.53 -19.29 -2.99
C LYS A 19 0.79 -19.47 -1.50
N LEU A 20 0.85 -18.35 -0.78
CA LEU A 20 0.67 -18.35 0.66
C LEU A 20 -0.69 -19.01 0.91
N LYS A 21 -0.67 -20.26 1.40
CA LYS A 21 -1.81 -20.88 2.05
C LYS A 21 -2.03 -20.07 3.33
N THR A 22 -2.71 -18.94 3.22
CA THR A 22 -3.23 -18.25 4.39
C THR A 22 -4.28 -19.17 5.01
N PRO A 23 -4.12 -19.64 6.27
CA PRO A 23 -5.25 -20.12 7.03
C PRO A 23 -6.12 -18.88 7.25
N GLY A 24 -7.08 -18.69 6.36
CA GLY A 24 -8.06 -17.62 6.45
C GLY A 24 -8.94 -17.88 7.66
N THR A 25 -8.50 -17.45 8.84
CA THR A 25 -9.40 -17.13 9.93
C THR A 25 -10.16 -15.89 9.46
N ARG A 26 -11.19 -16.12 8.63
CA ARG A 26 -12.25 -15.13 8.41
C ARG A 26 -12.85 -14.93 9.79
N ILE A 27 -12.38 -13.91 10.52
CA ILE A 27 -13.16 -13.34 11.60
C ILE A 27 -14.52 -13.08 10.96
N ALA A 28 -15.54 -13.79 11.45
CA ALA A 28 -16.91 -13.50 11.11
C ALA A 28 -17.20 -12.14 11.74
N TYR A 29 -16.75 -11.07 11.07
CA TYR A 29 -17.15 -9.71 11.36
C TYR A 29 -18.68 -9.76 11.33
N SER A 30 -19.30 -9.61 12.50
CA SER A 30 -20.74 -9.59 12.66
C SER A 30 -21.30 -8.65 11.59
N ALA A 31 -22.05 -9.21 10.66
CA ALA A 31 -22.50 -8.60 9.42
C ALA A 31 -23.53 -7.46 9.61
N THR A 32 -23.52 -6.79 10.76
CA THR A 32 -24.59 -5.92 11.24
C THR A 32 -24.18 -4.46 11.47
N MET A 33 -22.95 -4.03 11.13
CA MET A 33 -22.56 -2.63 11.38
C MET A 33 -22.05 -1.92 10.13
N GLY A 34 -22.97 -1.17 9.52
CA GLY A 34 -22.74 0.07 8.78
C GLY A 34 -21.84 0.02 7.55
N LYS A 35 -22.34 -0.46 6.41
CA LYS A 35 -21.83 -0.12 5.06
C LYS A 35 -21.68 1.39 4.81
N TYR A 36 -22.27 2.22 5.68
CA TYR A 36 -22.28 3.69 5.68
C TYR A 36 -21.55 4.33 6.88
N ALA A 37 -20.93 3.55 7.76
CA ALA A 37 -20.20 4.12 8.89
C ALA A 37 -18.99 4.92 8.40
N THR A 38 -18.92 6.19 8.74
CA THR A 38 -17.83 7.10 8.33
C THR A 38 -16.58 6.93 9.19
N HIS A 39 -16.72 6.32 10.37
CA HIS A 39 -15.66 6.06 11.34
C HIS A 39 -15.65 4.58 11.73
N TYR A 40 -14.51 4.13 12.25
CA TYR A 40 -14.42 2.84 12.94
C TYR A 40 -14.79 3.02 14.42
N THR A 41 -15.39 2.01 15.05
CA THR A 41 -15.51 1.97 16.51
C THR A 41 -14.16 1.65 17.15
N ASP A 42 -13.97 1.97 18.44
CA ASP A 42 -12.74 1.62 19.14
C ASP A 42 -12.52 0.10 19.20
N GLU A 43 -13.60 -0.68 19.33
CA GLU A 43 -13.58 -2.16 19.28
C GLU A 43 -13.10 -2.68 17.92
N GLU A 44 -13.63 -2.11 16.82
CA GLU A 44 -13.22 -2.44 15.46
C GLU A 44 -11.74 -2.12 15.23
N LEU A 45 -11.29 -0.94 15.68
CA LEU A 45 -9.89 -0.51 15.55
C LEU A 45 -8.95 -1.44 16.31
N ASN A 46 -9.30 -1.81 17.54
CA ASN A 46 -8.50 -2.73 18.35
C ASN A 46 -8.40 -4.09 17.66
N ALA A 47 -9.53 -4.67 17.24
CA ALA A 47 -9.53 -5.97 16.56
C ALA A 47 -8.72 -5.97 15.24
N ILE A 48 -8.88 -4.92 14.42
CA ILE A 48 -8.11 -4.77 13.17
C ILE A 48 -6.62 -4.62 13.46
N THR A 49 -6.26 -3.82 14.48
CA THR A 49 -4.86 -3.54 14.83
C THR A 49 -4.17 -4.79 15.37
N GLU A 50 -4.83 -5.54 16.25
CA GLU A 50 -4.30 -6.80 16.79
C GLU A 50 -4.03 -7.82 15.68
N GLN A 51 -5.01 -8.01 14.78
CA GLN A 51 -4.88 -8.91 13.64
C GLN A 51 -3.76 -8.45 12.70
N TRP A 52 -3.67 -7.15 12.42
CA TRP A 52 -2.60 -6.57 11.62
C TRP A 52 -1.22 -6.83 12.22
N LEU A 53 -1.03 -6.57 13.52
CA LEU A 53 0.26 -6.75 14.18
C LEU A 53 0.69 -8.22 14.14
N LYS A 54 -0.25 -9.14 14.31
CA LYS A 54 -0.02 -10.58 14.17
C LYS A 54 0.43 -10.93 12.75
N ASP A 55 -0.32 -10.53 11.73
CA ASP A 55 0.00 -10.81 10.33
C ASP A 55 1.32 -10.17 9.90
N LYS A 56 1.56 -8.92 10.32
CA LYS A 56 2.81 -8.19 10.09
C LYS A 56 4.00 -8.93 10.68
N SER A 57 3.91 -9.40 11.93
CA SER A 57 5.00 -10.14 12.58
C SER A 57 5.33 -11.45 11.86
N CYS A 58 4.33 -12.15 11.32
CA CYS A 58 4.53 -13.34 10.51
C CYS A 58 5.28 -12.99 9.21
N ILE A 59 4.87 -11.92 8.53
CA ILE A 59 5.50 -11.46 7.28
C ILE A 59 6.93 -10.99 7.52
N ASP A 60 7.17 -10.22 8.59
CA ASP A 60 8.50 -9.74 8.98
C ASP A 60 9.48 -10.91 9.14
N ARG A 61 9.02 -12.00 9.77
CA ARG A 61 9.81 -13.22 9.97
C ARG A 61 9.99 -14.02 8.68
N GLU A 62 8.94 -14.17 7.88
CA GLU A 62 8.99 -14.96 6.63
C GLU A 62 9.82 -14.26 5.53
N MET A 63 9.86 -12.93 5.56
CA MET A 63 10.54 -12.09 4.56
C MET A 63 11.83 -11.46 5.11
N GLU A 64 12.36 -12.00 6.20
CA GLU A 64 13.63 -11.55 6.77
C GLU A 64 14.74 -11.60 5.70
N GLY A 65 15.51 -10.50 5.61
CA GLY A 65 16.59 -10.36 4.62
C GLY A 65 16.15 -9.94 3.22
N LEU A 66 14.85 -9.79 2.94
CA LEU A 66 14.37 -9.23 1.67
C LEU A 66 14.43 -7.69 1.65
N TYR A 67 14.33 -7.13 0.44
CA TYR A 67 14.31 -5.68 0.26
C TYR A 67 13.03 -5.06 0.84
N LEU A 68 13.16 -3.92 1.53
CA LEU A 68 12.05 -3.22 2.19
C LEU A 68 10.80 -3.02 1.30
N PRO A 69 10.91 -2.64 0.00
CA PRO A 69 9.74 -2.48 -0.84
C PRO A 69 8.97 -3.79 -1.09
N ASP A 70 9.65 -4.94 -1.06
CA ASP A 70 9.01 -6.25 -1.24
C ASP A 70 8.27 -6.68 0.01
N ILE A 71 8.88 -6.45 1.18
CA ILE A 71 8.23 -6.65 2.50
C ILE A 71 6.98 -5.77 2.59
N ASP A 72 7.10 -4.48 2.26
CA ASP A 72 5.96 -3.56 2.33
C ASP A 72 4.82 -3.97 1.39
N ARG A 73 5.14 -4.54 0.22
CA ARG A 73 4.12 -5.07 -0.71
C ARG A 73 3.43 -6.31 -0.15
N ALA A 74 4.15 -7.14 0.60
CA ALA A 74 3.60 -8.34 1.21
C ALA A 74 2.58 -8.04 2.30
N TYR A 75 2.65 -6.88 2.95
CA TYR A 75 1.61 -6.48 3.91
C TYR A 75 0.26 -6.14 3.27
N ILE A 76 0.25 -5.66 2.01
CA ILE A 76 -0.95 -5.10 1.36
C ILE A 76 -2.16 -6.06 1.42
N PRO A 77 -2.05 -7.36 1.11
CA PRO A 77 -3.21 -8.26 1.13
C PRO A 77 -3.87 -8.39 2.50
N TYR A 78 -3.13 -8.14 3.59
CA TYR A 78 -3.56 -8.28 4.98
C TYR A 78 -4.26 -7.03 5.53
N LEU A 79 -4.23 -5.91 4.81
CA LEU A 79 -5.06 -4.75 5.15
C LEU A 79 -6.53 -5.03 4.81
N HIS A 80 -7.43 -4.99 5.79
CA HIS A 80 -8.84 -5.38 5.63
C HIS A 80 -9.69 -4.48 4.70
N ASN A 81 -9.19 -3.29 4.33
CA ASN A 81 -9.94 -2.31 3.55
C ASN A 81 -9.25 -2.02 2.20
N LYS A 82 -9.98 -2.15 1.07
CA LYS A 82 -9.45 -1.85 -0.27
C LYS A 82 -8.97 -0.40 -0.44
N ASN A 83 -9.59 0.56 0.26
CA ASN A 83 -9.13 1.94 0.26
C ASN A 83 -7.78 2.06 0.97
N LEU A 84 -7.59 1.38 2.11
CA LEU A 84 -6.31 1.31 2.82
C LEU A 84 -5.25 0.58 1.98
N GLN A 85 -5.60 -0.53 1.32
CA GLN A 85 -4.68 -1.23 0.40
C GLN A 85 -4.17 -0.29 -0.70
N ALA A 86 -5.08 0.47 -1.33
CA ALA A 86 -4.71 1.44 -2.36
C ALA A 86 -3.91 2.63 -1.78
N LEU A 87 -4.31 3.13 -0.62
CA LEU A 87 -3.60 4.22 0.08
C LEU A 87 -2.16 3.81 0.38
N PHE A 88 -1.97 2.61 0.93
CA PHE A 88 -0.65 2.10 1.28
C PHE A 88 0.21 1.85 0.04
N ARG A 89 -0.35 1.32 -1.06
CA ARG A 89 0.36 1.23 -2.34
C ARG A 89 0.91 2.57 -2.80
N TYR A 90 0.10 3.62 -2.73
CA TYR A 90 0.54 4.97 -3.11
C TYR A 90 1.60 5.51 -2.14
N ALA A 91 1.43 5.29 -0.84
CA ALA A 91 2.39 5.69 0.17
C ALA A 91 3.74 5.00 0.00
N ILE A 92 3.79 3.68 -0.19
CA ILE A 92 5.03 2.91 -0.48
C ILE A 92 5.74 3.50 -1.69
N TYR A 93 5.03 3.69 -2.80
CA TYR A 93 5.63 4.21 -4.03
C TYR A 93 6.20 5.61 -3.83
N LEU A 94 5.44 6.53 -3.23
CA LEU A 94 5.90 7.89 -3.00
C LEU A 94 7.01 7.96 -1.93
N TYR A 95 6.97 7.10 -0.92
CA TYR A 95 7.97 7.08 0.14
C TYR A 95 9.32 6.57 -0.37
N HIS A 96 9.34 5.39 -1.00
CA HIS A 96 10.60 4.79 -1.46
C HIS A 96 11.23 5.57 -2.61
N PHE A 97 10.46 5.99 -3.61
CA PHE A 97 11.00 6.70 -4.77
C PHE A 97 11.00 8.22 -4.63
N GLY A 98 10.15 8.78 -3.78
CA GLY A 98 10.10 10.22 -3.58
C GLY A 98 10.88 10.66 -2.35
N VAL A 99 10.53 10.13 -1.18
CA VAL A 99 11.09 10.60 0.10
C VAL A 99 12.52 10.08 0.31
N LYS A 100 12.75 8.79 0.06
CA LYS A 100 14.04 8.13 0.30
C LYS A 100 15.08 8.46 -0.79
N THR A 101 14.70 8.40 -2.07
CA THR A 101 15.65 8.62 -3.18
C THR A 101 15.62 10.04 -3.75
N GLY A 102 14.59 10.84 -3.43
CA GLY A 102 14.48 12.22 -3.94
C GLY A 102 14.09 12.32 -5.41
N GLU A 103 13.65 11.22 -6.06
CA GLU A 103 13.35 11.23 -7.51
C GLU A 103 12.08 12.02 -7.85
N PHE A 104 11.20 12.24 -6.86
CA PHE A 104 9.93 12.92 -7.05
C PHE A 104 9.94 14.33 -6.48
N ILE A 105 9.25 15.23 -7.20
CA ILE A 105 9.00 16.58 -6.72
C ILE A 105 7.63 16.60 -6.04
N PHE A 106 7.66 16.81 -4.73
CA PHE A 106 6.47 16.97 -3.90
C PHE A 106 6.04 18.43 -3.82
N TYR A 107 4.75 18.66 -3.55
CA TYR A 107 4.33 19.92 -2.97
C TYR A 107 4.70 19.99 -1.49
N ARG A 108 4.73 21.22 -0.95
CA ARG A 108 5.32 21.53 0.36
C ARG A 108 4.90 20.61 1.50
N ASP A 109 3.62 20.21 1.55
CA ASP A 109 3.04 19.37 2.60
C ASP A 109 2.83 17.91 2.19
N GLU A 110 3.11 17.54 0.93
CA GLU A 110 2.92 16.18 0.46
C GLU A 110 3.99 15.22 0.98
N GLN A 111 5.24 15.70 1.12
CA GLN A 111 6.33 14.85 1.61
C GLN A 111 6.06 14.40 3.05
N GLU A 112 5.68 15.33 3.93
CA GLU A 112 5.32 15.03 5.31
C GLU A 112 4.10 14.11 5.37
N LEU A 113 3.07 14.38 4.56
CA LEU A 113 1.88 13.55 4.48
C LEU A 113 2.21 12.10 4.06
N VAL A 114 3.06 11.92 3.05
CA VAL A 114 3.50 10.60 2.59
C VAL A 114 4.19 9.83 3.71
N SER A 115 5.16 10.45 4.39
CA SER A 115 5.87 9.83 5.50
C SER A 115 4.91 9.46 6.63
N LYS A 116 4.02 10.37 7.02
CA LYS A 116 3.04 10.13 8.09
C LYS A 116 2.08 8.99 7.75
N VAL A 117 1.60 8.92 6.51
CA VAL A 117 0.72 7.83 6.04
C VAL A 117 1.46 6.49 6.07
N TYR A 118 2.67 6.46 5.52
CA TYR A 118 3.49 5.25 5.45
C TYR A 118 3.80 4.70 6.85
N GLU A 119 4.31 5.55 7.75
CA GLU A 119 4.69 5.13 9.11
C GLU A 119 3.49 4.68 9.95
N ARG A 120 2.34 5.38 9.86
CA ARG A 120 1.13 4.97 10.58
C ARG A 120 0.62 3.61 10.12
N ILE A 121 0.45 3.41 8.81
CA ILE A 121 -0.05 2.12 8.31
C ILE A 121 0.94 1.00 8.67
N LYS A 122 2.25 1.24 8.67
CA LYS A 122 3.22 0.24 9.12
C LYS A 122 3.12 -0.07 10.62
N SER A 123 2.86 0.92 11.46
CA SER A 123 2.85 0.73 12.91
C SER A 123 1.58 0.03 13.40
N ASN A 124 0.40 0.35 12.85
CA ASN A 124 -0.87 -0.16 13.37
C ASN A 124 -1.87 -0.65 12.31
N GLY A 125 -1.52 -0.61 11.02
CA GLY A 125 -2.35 -1.18 9.95
C GLY A 125 -3.48 -0.27 9.46
N TYR A 126 -3.58 0.95 10.00
CA TYR A 126 -4.54 1.95 9.56
C TYR A 126 -3.91 3.34 9.52
N TYR A 127 -4.58 4.30 8.90
CA TYR A 127 -4.07 5.67 8.84
C TYR A 127 -4.83 6.59 9.79
N ASP A 128 -6.15 6.45 9.84
CA ASP A 128 -7.01 7.30 10.64
C ASP A 128 -8.26 6.55 11.13
N ARG A 129 -8.95 7.08 12.15
CA ARG A 129 -10.22 6.53 12.62
C ARG A 129 -11.37 6.81 11.64
N SER A 130 -11.20 7.79 10.75
CA SER A 130 -12.20 8.18 9.76
C SER A 130 -11.94 7.54 8.38
N LYS A 131 -12.86 6.69 7.93
CA LYS A 131 -12.85 6.08 6.60
C LYS A 131 -12.94 7.13 5.48
N GLU A 132 -13.64 8.23 5.73
CA GLU A 132 -13.73 9.35 4.79
C GLU A 132 -12.41 10.11 4.67
N PHE A 133 -11.73 10.32 5.80
CA PHE A 133 -10.43 10.97 5.80
C PHE A 133 -9.40 10.11 5.05
N GLU A 134 -9.38 8.80 5.30
CA GLU A 134 -8.57 7.84 4.55
C GLU A 134 -8.85 7.94 3.04
N LYS A 135 -10.13 8.03 2.63
CA LYS A 135 -10.52 8.19 1.23
C LYS A 135 -9.99 9.51 0.64
N LYS A 136 -10.12 10.63 1.37
CA LYS A 136 -9.61 11.95 0.95
C LYS A 136 -8.10 11.92 0.75
N VAL A 137 -7.36 11.39 1.73
CA VAL A 137 -5.90 11.27 1.65
C VAL A 137 -5.48 10.32 0.53
N ARG A 138 -6.20 9.22 0.32
CA ARG A 138 -5.95 8.30 -0.80
C ARG A 138 -6.09 8.99 -2.14
N VAL A 139 -7.15 9.79 -2.34
CA VAL A 139 -7.33 10.55 -3.59
C VAL A 139 -6.18 11.53 -3.79
N ARG A 140 -5.78 12.23 -2.72
CA ARG A 140 -4.67 13.16 -2.74
C ARG A 140 -3.35 12.49 -3.13
N LEU A 141 -2.97 11.38 -2.48
CA LEU A 141 -1.77 10.62 -2.83
C LEU A 141 -1.88 9.99 -4.22
N GLY A 142 -3.06 9.52 -4.62
CA GLY A 142 -3.31 9.01 -5.97
C GLY A 142 -3.06 10.07 -7.05
N ASN A 143 -3.45 11.33 -6.79
CA ASN A 143 -3.14 12.44 -7.69
C ASN A 143 -1.62 12.72 -7.72
N ALA A 144 -0.93 12.67 -6.58
CA ALA A 144 0.52 12.80 -6.55
C ALA A 144 1.21 11.71 -7.39
N VAL A 145 0.81 10.44 -7.23
CA VAL A 145 1.31 9.33 -8.07
C VAL A 145 1.07 9.61 -9.55
N LYS A 146 -0.15 9.99 -9.94
CA LYS A 146 -0.49 10.32 -11.34
C LYS A 146 0.42 11.41 -11.90
N ARG A 147 0.72 12.46 -11.14
CA ARG A 147 1.63 13.53 -11.57
C ARG A 147 3.04 13.00 -11.85
N GLN A 148 3.57 12.15 -10.97
CA GLN A 148 4.92 11.60 -11.18
C GLN A 148 4.96 10.66 -12.39
N SER A 149 3.94 9.81 -12.56
CA SER A 149 3.84 8.93 -13.73
C SER A 149 3.74 9.69 -15.05
N TYR A 150 2.95 10.78 -15.10
CA TYR A 150 2.83 11.62 -16.29
C TYR A 150 4.16 12.31 -16.63
N ARG A 151 4.89 12.82 -15.63
CA ARG A 151 6.21 13.42 -15.84
C ARG A 151 7.23 12.43 -16.37
N LYS A 152 7.20 11.18 -15.88
CA LYS A 152 8.06 10.10 -16.38
C LYS A 152 7.78 9.82 -17.86
N TYR A 153 6.50 9.74 -18.24
CA TYR A 153 6.10 9.55 -19.63
C TYR A 153 6.55 10.70 -20.54
N LYS A 154 6.39 11.96 -20.14
CA LYS A 154 6.78 13.13 -20.97
C LYS A 154 8.30 13.27 -21.14
N LYS A 155 9.11 12.71 -20.24
CA LYS A 155 10.58 12.74 -20.33
C LYS A 155 11.17 11.59 -21.17
N SER A 156 10.38 10.55 -21.47
CA SER A 156 10.76 9.44 -22.37
C SER A 156 10.37 9.75 -23.81
#